data_AF-A0A4Q1JV88-F1
#
_entry.id   AF-A0A4Q1JV88-F1
#
_cell.length_a   1.000
_cell.length_b   1.000
_cell.length_c   1.000
_cell.angle_alpha   90.00
_cell.angle_beta   90.00
_cell.angle_gamma   90.00
#
_symmetry.space_group_name_H-M   'P 1'
#
loop_
_entity.id
_entity.type
_entity.pdbx_description
1 polymer ?
#
loop_
_entity_poly.entity_id
_entity_poly.type
_entity_poly.pdbx_seq_one_letter_code
_entity_poly.pdbx_strand_id
1 'polypeptide(L)'
;MPAISVLLEDEHLATVNTRDYDVVLVSIHGATTDDEFATLDMSGGTYPESGESTHLNWIDSLELQPGQRIEVRLQEEGDTSPQGKTFEELFPGEPLVEKPVDFGATEAIFSELRGKPPRRAQYTFRLLVSSGTAFAGKTSLTDHAFGFSLVWNSYHPQRTSCSLYTCTIDELVSRAPLRHFVREYIQAPSCVSLEVDVEPVAQVGQL
;
A
#
# COMPACT_ATOMS: atom_id res chain seq x y z
N MET A 1 18.89 -13.05 -5.45
CA MET A 1 18.18 -11.90 -4.85
C MET A 1 16.71 -12.21 -4.99
N PRO A 2 15.91 -11.99 -3.93
CA PRO A 2 14.52 -12.35 -3.96
C PRO A 2 13.78 -11.59 -5.06
N ALA A 3 12.64 -12.14 -5.47
CA ALA A 3 11.68 -11.43 -6.32
C ALA A 3 10.37 -11.24 -5.55
N ILE A 4 9.72 -10.10 -5.75
CA ILE A 4 8.41 -9.79 -5.19
C ILE A 4 7.41 -9.84 -6.31
N SER A 5 6.39 -10.70 -6.19
CA SER A 5 5.31 -10.83 -7.16
C SER A 5 3.99 -10.44 -6.54
N VAL A 6 3.15 -9.72 -7.28
CA VAL A 6 1.81 -9.29 -6.86
C VAL A 6 0.77 -9.93 -7.76
N LEU A 7 -0.24 -10.52 -7.13
CA LEU A 7 -1.41 -11.09 -7.79
C LEU A 7 -2.70 -10.48 -7.23
N LEU A 8 -3.71 -10.34 -8.07
CA LEU A 8 -5.07 -9.92 -7.71
C LEU A 8 -6.04 -10.98 -8.24
N GLU A 9 -6.81 -11.64 -7.37
CA GLU A 9 -7.72 -12.73 -7.79
C GLU A 9 -7.02 -13.80 -8.65
N ASP A 10 -5.81 -14.20 -8.24
CA ASP A 10 -4.91 -15.11 -8.98
C ASP A 10 -4.37 -14.58 -10.33
N GLU A 11 -4.78 -13.40 -10.80
CA GLU A 11 -4.18 -12.72 -11.93
C GLU A 11 -2.82 -12.12 -11.54
N HIS A 12 -1.77 -12.48 -12.28
CA HIS A 12 -0.43 -11.93 -12.06
C HIS A 12 -0.34 -10.51 -12.62
N LEU A 13 -0.02 -9.55 -11.76
CA LEU A 13 0.10 -8.14 -12.14
C LEU A 13 1.55 -7.76 -12.44
N ALA A 14 2.48 -8.10 -11.54
CA ALA A 14 3.89 -7.76 -11.66
C ALA A 14 4.79 -8.67 -10.84
N THR A 15 6.02 -8.85 -11.30
CA THR A 15 7.16 -9.40 -10.56
C THR A 15 8.31 -8.41 -10.64
N VAL A 16 9.02 -8.21 -9.53
CA VAL A 16 10.21 -7.37 -9.46
C VAL A 16 11.34 -8.13 -8.79
N ASN A 17 12.42 -8.39 -9.53
CA ASN A 17 13.67 -8.87 -8.98
C ASN A 17 14.39 -7.74 -8.24
N THR A 18 14.85 -7.98 -7.01
CA THR A 18 15.43 -6.92 -6.19
C THR A 18 16.93 -6.66 -6.41
N ARG A 19 17.57 -7.35 -7.36
CA ARG A 19 19.05 -7.31 -7.56
C ARG A 19 19.63 -5.92 -7.77
N ASP A 20 18.90 -5.03 -8.43
CA ASP A 20 19.40 -3.73 -8.89
C ASP A 20 18.61 -2.54 -8.31
N TYR A 21 17.89 -2.76 -7.19
CA TYR A 21 17.09 -1.74 -6.52
C TYR A 21 17.55 -1.53 -5.07
N ASP A 22 17.35 -0.31 -4.57
CA ASP A 22 17.58 0.02 -3.17
C ASP A 22 16.34 -0.25 -2.31
N VAL A 23 15.15 -0.09 -2.90
CA VAL A 23 13.87 -0.35 -2.25
C VAL A 23 12.84 -0.81 -3.28
N VAL A 24 11.99 -1.73 -2.85
CA VAL A 24 10.76 -2.13 -3.55
C VAL A 24 9.64 -2.13 -2.51
N LEU A 25 8.56 -1.44 -2.82
CA LEU A 25 7.37 -1.25 -2.00
C LEU A 25 6.16 -1.80 -2.74
N VAL A 26 5.38 -2.63 -2.04
CA VAL A 26 3.98 -2.89 -2.39
C VAL A 26 3.14 -2.23 -1.31
N SER A 27 2.17 -1.40 -1.70
CA SER A 27 1.27 -0.74 -0.75
C SER A 27 -0.18 -0.90 -1.17
N ILE A 28 -1.04 -1.06 -0.18
CA ILE A 28 -2.49 -0.97 -0.36
C ILE A 28 -2.99 0.05 0.64
N HIS A 29 -3.82 1.00 0.22
CA HIS A 29 -4.34 2.02 1.11
C HIS A 29 -5.75 2.43 0.73
N GLY A 30 -6.47 3.02 1.68
CA GLY A 30 -7.78 3.61 1.42
C GLY A 30 -8.26 4.42 2.61
N ALA A 31 -8.97 5.51 2.34
CA ALA A 31 -9.64 6.32 3.36
C ALA A 31 -11.16 6.17 3.31
N THR A 32 -11.82 6.46 4.43
CA THR A 32 -13.28 6.42 4.53
C THR A 32 -13.95 7.51 3.70
N THR A 33 -13.21 8.52 3.25
CA THR A 33 -13.71 9.68 2.49
C THR A 33 -13.42 9.62 1.00
N ASP A 34 -12.50 8.74 0.55
CA ASP A 34 -12.03 8.71 -0.83
C ASP A 34 -13.09 8.14 -1.78
N ASP A 35 -13.10 8.58 -3.03
CA ASP A 35 -14.05 8.10 -4.02
C ASP A 35 -13.77 6.62 -4.33
N GLU A 36 -12.50 6.29 -4.54
CA GLU A 36 -11.97 4.92 -4.70
C GLU A 36 -12.14 4.11 -3.39
N PHE A 37 -12.38 2.81 -3.51
CA PHE A 37 -12.49 1.94 -2.34
C PHE A 37 -11.14 1.74 -1.63
N ALA A 38 -10.16 1.29 -2.39
CA ALA A 38 -8.77 1.18 -1.98
C ALA A 38 -7.91 1.14 -3.25
N THR A 39 -6.64 1.46 -3.13
CA THR A 39 -5.67 1.47 -4.22
C THR A 39 -4.52 0.54 -3.90
N LEU A 40 -4.05 -0.18 -4.91
CA LEU A 40 -2.86 -1.03 -4.88
C LEU A 40 -1.76 -0.40 -5.74
N ASP A 41 -0.58 -0.28 -5.15
CA ASP A 41 0.62 0.24 -5.81
C ASP A 41 1.80 -0.72 -5.66
N MET A 42 2.66 -0.71 -6.66
CA MET A 42 3.98 -1.34 -6.59
C MET A 42 5.01 -0.41 -7.21
N SER A 43 5.95 0.06 -6.41
CA SER A 43 6.96 1.03 -6.82
C SER A 43 8.31 0.78 -6.14
N GLY A 44 9.35 1.46 -6.62
CA GLY A 44 10.71 1.25 -6.14
C GLY A 44 11.73 2.01 -6.97
N GLY A 45 13.00 1.75 -6.73
CA GLY A 45 14.07 2.44 -7.46
C GLY A 45 15.43 2.37 -6.80
N THR A 46 16.35 3.16 -7.34
CA THR A 46 17.71 3.34 -6.84
C THR A 46 17.92 4.78 -6.38
N TYR A 47 18.62 4.94 -5.26
CA TYR A 47 18.81 6.21 -4.57
C TYR A 47 20.28 6.33 -4.12
N PRO A 48 21.22 6.43 -5.08
CA PRO A 48 22.64 6.52 -4.76
C PRO A 48 22.95 7.85 -4.06
N GLU A 49 23.99 7.86 -3.19
CA GLU A 49 24.47 9.09 -2.54
C GLU A 49 24.94 10.16 -3.54
N SER A 50 25.38 9.72 -4.73
CA SER A 50 25.81 10.56 -5.84
C SER A 50 25.30 10.01 -7.16
N GLY A 51 24.76 10.86 -8.03
CA GLY A 51 24.19 10.48 -9.32
C GLY A 51 22.69 10.71 -9.38
N GLU A 52 22.06 10.23 -10.45
CA GLU A 52 20.61 10.33 -10.63
C GLU A 52 19.91 9.20 -9.87
N SER A 53 18.85 9.56 -9.13
CA SER A 53 17.93 8.58 -8.54
C SER A 53 16.95 8.11 -9.61
N THR A 54 16.54 6.85 -9.50
CA THR A 54 15.45 6.32 -10.32
C THR A 54 14.23 6.07 -9.45
N HIS A 55 13.05 6.33 -10.02
CA HIS A 55 11.79 5.95 -9.42
C HIS A 55 10.93 5.28 -10.49
N LEU A 56 10.51 4.04 -10.22
CA LEU A 56 9.78 3.19 -11.14
C LEU A 56 8.48 2.74 -10.49
N ASN A 57 7.43 2.69 -11.30
CA ASN A 57 6.13 2.14 -10.96
C ASN A 57 5.84 0.91 -11.83
N TRP A 58 5.49 -0.20 -11.20
CA TRP A 58 5.05 -1.44 -11.87
C TRP A 58 3.54 -1.60 -11.83
N ILE A 59 2.91 -1.14 -10.74
CA ILE A 59 1.47 -1.02 -10.60
C ILE A 59 1.20 0.41 -10.15
N ASP A 60 0.55 1.18 -11.01
CA ASP A 60 0.23 2.59 -10.80
C ASP A 60 -1.22 2.73 -10.35
N SER A 61 -1.42 2.89 -9.03
CA SER A 61 -2.72 3.17 -8.40
C SER A 61 -3.89 2.34 -8.94
N LEU A 62 -3.78 1.02 -8.88
CA LEU A 62 -4.86 0.13 -9.30
C LEU A 62 -6.03 0.17 -8.29
N GLU A 63 -7.20 0.63 -8.72
CA GLU A 63 -8.40 0.63 -7.87
C GLU A 63 -8.88 -0.81 -7.58
N LEU A 64 -9.06 -1.10 -6.30
CA LEU A 64 -9.58 -2.36 -5.78
C LEU A 64 -11.09 -2.28 -5.56
N GLN A 65 -11.74 -3.44 -5.65
CA GLN A 65 -13.15 -3.63 -5.30
C GLN A 65 -13.28 -4.35 -3.94
N PRO A 66 -14.38 -4.13 -3.19
CA PRO A 66 -14.62 -4.82 -1.94
C PRO A 66 -14.61 -6.34 -2.09
N GLY A 67 -13.96 -7.02 -1.15
CA GLY A 67 -13.84 -8.47 -1.12
C GLY A 67 -12.76 -9.04 -2.04
N GLN A 68 -12.03 -8.20 -2.79
CA GLN A 68 -10.92 -8.69 -3.62
C GLN A 68 -9.75 -9.17 -2.77
N ARG A 69 -9.12 -10.26 -3.22
CA ARG A 69 -7.96 -10.88 -2.62
C ARG A 69 -6.70 -10.49 -3.38
N ILE A 70 -5.77 -9.87 -2.65
CA ILE A 70 -4.43 -9.54 -3.09
C ILE A 70 -3.46 -10.54 -2.51
N GLU A 71 -2.56 -11.07 -3.32
CA GLU A 71 -1.50 -11.97 -2.89
C GLU A 71 -0.12 -11.40 -3.27
N VAL A 72 0.75 -11.22 -2.29
CA VAL A 72 2.14 -10.80 -2.49
C VAL A 72 3.06 -11.97 -2.15
N ARG A 73 3.80 -12.45 -3.14
CA ARG A 73 4.75 -13.57 -3.01
C ARG A 73 6.17 -13.06 -2.97
N LEU A 74 6.93 -13.49 -1.96
CA LEU A 74 8.38 -13.39 -1.94
C LEU A 74 8.96 -14.71 -2.44
N GLN A 75 9.66 -14.64 -3.55
CA GLN A 75 10.28 -15.78 -4.21
C GLN A 75 11.80 -15.70 -4.01
N GLU A 76 12.46 -16.86 -3.99
CA GLU A 76 13.94 -16.91 -3.90
C GLU A 76 14.60 -16.28 -5.14
N GLU A 77 13.93 -16.41 -6.28
CA GLU A 77 14.31 -15.87 -7.58
C GLU A 77 13.07 -15.60 -8.45
N GLY A 78 13.25 -14.81 -9.51
CA GLY A 78 12.23 -14.43 -10.47
C GLY A 78 12.72 -13.27 -11.33
N ASP A 79 12.21 -13.14 -12.55
CA ASP A 79 12.58 -12.05 -13.45
C ASP A 79 11.61 -10.88 -13.31
N THR A 80 12.11 -9.66 -13.44
CA THR A 80 11.27 -8.46 -13.44
C THR A 80 10.36 -8.45 -14.67
N SER A 81 9.05 -8.44 -14.47
CA SER A 81 8.06 -8.36 -15.54
C SER A 81 6.72 -7.83 -14.98
N PRO A 82 6.12 -6.78 -15.58
CA PRO A 82 6.66 -5.98 -16.68
C PRO A 82 7.88 -5.15 -16.24
N GLN A 83 8.51 -4.47 -17.20
CA GLN A 83 9.47 -3.42 -16.84
C GLN A 83 8.71 -2.26 -16.17
N GLY A 84 9.33 -1.70 -15.12
CA GLY A 84 8.77 -0.55 -14.42
C GLY A 84 8.81 0.69 -15.30
N LYS A 85 7.88 1.60 -15.08
CA LYS A 85 7.76 2.86 -15.84
C LYS A 85 8.15 4.06 -14.99
N THR A 86 8.77 5.05 -15.60
CA THR A 86 8.98 6.36 -14.97
C THR A 86 7.71 7.20 -15.00
N PHE A 87 7.71 8.33 -14.29
CA PHE A 87 6.60 9.28 -14.33
C PHE A 87 6.33 9.79 -15.75
N GLU A 88 7.38 10.14 -16.50
CA GLU A 88 7.27 10.66 -17.86
C GLU A 88 6.66 9.64 -18.84
N GLU A 89 6.88 8.35 -18.59
CA GLU A 89 6.30 7.28 -19.38
C GLU A 89 4.83 7.02 -19.05
N LEU A 90 4.44 7.20 -17.79
CA LEU A 90 3.05 7.10 -17.34
C LEU A 90 2.22 8.32 -17.78
N PHE A 91 2.82 9.51 -17.74
CA PHE A 91 2.15 10.80 -17.98
C PHE A 91 2.89 11.61 -19.07
N PRO A 92 2.86 11.15 -20.32
CA PRO A 92 3.62 11.77 -21.39
C PRO A 92 3.12 13.20 -21.67
N GLY A 93 4.02 14.17 -21.54
CA GLY A 93 3.74 15.58 -21.82
C GLY A 93 3.26 16.40 -20.62
N GLU A 94 3.15 15.80 -19.43
CA GLU A 94 2.93 16.56 -18.21
C GLU A 94 4.24 17.25 -17.77
N PRO A 95 4.20 18.56 -17.44
CA PRO A 95 5.40 19.26 -17.00
C PRO A 95 5.82 18.75 -15.63
N LEU A 96 7.08 18.31 -15.51
CA LEU A 96 7.68 18.01 -14.22
C LEU A 96 7.62 19.27 -13.34
N VAL A 97 7.02 19.16 -12.17
CA VAL A 97 6.93 20.27 -11.23
C VAL A 97 8.35 20.55 -10.70
N GLU A 98 9.02 21.55 -11.26
CA GLU A 98 10.45 21.88 -11.00
C GLU A 98 10.75 22.31 -9.56
N LYS A 99 9.72 22.54 -8.74
CA LYS A 99 9.88 22.94 -7.34
C LYS A 99 9.15 21.96 -6.42
N PRO A 100 9.80 21.47 -5.36
CA PRO A 100 9.09 20.84 -4.26
C PRO A 100 8.09 21.88 -3.74
N VAL A 101 6.81 21.70 -4.04
CA VAL A 101 5.77 22.39 -3.30
C VAL A 101 5.93 21.89 -1.88
N ASP A 102 5.94 22.79 -0.91
CA ASP A 102 5.92 22.39 0.50
C ASP A 102 4.58 21.71 0.76
N PHE A 103 4.53 20.39 0.55
CA PHE A 103 3.39 19.52 0.83
C PHE A 103 3.25 19.25 2.33
N GLY A 104 3.82 20.09 3.19
CA GLY A 104 3.53 20.06 4.61
C GLY A 104 2.02 20.09 4.80
N ALA A 105 1.45 18.99 5.32
CA ALA A 105 0.03 18.90 5.58
C ALA A 105 -0.39 20.09 6.45
N THR A 106 -1.12 21.03 5.85
CA THR A 106 -1.55 22.26 6.52
C THR A 106 -2.78 21.98 7.36
N GLU A 107 -3.02 22.79 8.39
CA GLU A 107 -4.27 22.71 9.16
C GLU A 107 -5.51 22.85 8.24
N ALA A 108 -5.38 23.59 7.13
CA ALA A 108 -6.43 23.72 6.13
C ALA A 108 -6.78 22.38 5.45
N ILE A 109 -5.78 21.55 5.11
CA ILE A 109 -5.98 20.22 4.53
C ILE A 109 -6.70 19.32 5.53
N PHE A 110 -6.30 19.32 6.79
CA PHE A 110 -6.94 18.49 7.81
C PHE A 110 -8.36 18.97 8.15
N SER A 111 -8.61 20.28 8.13
CA SER A 111 -9.95 20.84 8.26
C SER A 111 -10.86 20.39 7.11
N GLU A 112 -10.34 20.39 5.88
CA GLU A 112 -11.07 19.88 4.71
C GLU A 112 -11.37 18.38 4.87
N LEU A 113 -10.39 17.56 5.24
CA LEU A 113 -10.57 16.12 5.46
C LEU A 113 -11.64 15.82 6.52
N ARG A 114 -11.67 16.57 7.63
CA ARG A 114 -12.71 16.44 8.67
C ARG A 114 -14.10 16.84 8.19
N GLY A 115 -14.18 17.74 7.20
CA GLY A 115 -15.44 18.19 6.60
C GLY A 115 -16.01 17.23 5.56
N LYS A 116 -15.23 16.28 5.05
CA LYS A 116 -15.69 15.33 4.03
C LYS A 116 -16.63 14.28 4.67
N PRO A 117 -17.84 14.08 4.12
CA PRO A 117 -18.71 13.02 4.61
C PRO A 117 -18.07 11.65 4.34
N PRO A 118 -18.08 10.73 5.32
CA PRO A 118 -17.55 9.40 5.09
C PRO A 118 -18.41 8.65 4.08
N ARG A 119 -17.77 8.05 3.09
CA ARG A 119 -18.36 7.14 2.11
C ARG A 119 -18.44 5.71 2.63
N ARG A 120 -17.59 5.36 3.61
CA ARG A 120 -17.50 4.03 4.21
C ARG A 120 -17.45 4.15 5.73
N ALA A 121 -18.12 3.25 6.43
CA ALA A 121 -18.15 3.26 7.89
C ALA A 121 -16.88 2.62 8.49
N GLN A 122 -16.56 1.39 8.06
CA GLN A 122 -15.41 0.62 8.54
C GLN A 122 -14.91 -0.28 7.41
N TYR A 123 -13.60 -0.52 7.40
CA TYR A 123 -12.98 -1.57 6.58
C TYR A 123 -12.83 -2.84 7.41
N THR A 124 -13.04 -3.99 6.77
CA THR A 124 -12.72 -5.29 7.34
C THR A 124 -11.55 -5.91 6.59
N PHE A 125 -10.74 -6.68 7.31
CA PHE A 125 -9.51 -7.26 6.80
C PHE A 125 -9.46 -8.75 7.10
N ARG A 126 -8.97 -9.52 6.15
CA ARG A 126 -8.40 -10.85 6.40
C ARG A 126 -7.00 -10.90 5.83
N LEU A 127 -6.03 -11.12 6.69
CA LEU A 127 -4.63 -11.23 6.34
C LEU A 127 -4.10 -12.60 6.74
N LEU A 128 -3.42 -13.26 5.82
CA LEU A 128 -2.72 -14.52 6.05
C LEU A 128 -1.29 -14.39 5.59
N VAL A 129 -0.35 -14.82 6.42
CA VAL A 129 1.07 -14.89 6.08
C VAL A 129 1.51 -16.34 6.14
N SER A 130 2.34 -16.75 5.19
CA SER A 130 2.90 -18.11 5.11
C SER A 130 3.72 -18.50 6.34
N SER A 131 4.14 -17.54 7.16
CA SER A 131 4.78 -17.75 8.48
C SER A 131 3.83 -18.36 9.52
N GLY A 132 2.52 -18.37 9.24
CA GLY A 132 1.47 -18.80 10.16
C GLY A 132 0.71 -17.65 10.83
N THR A 133 1.15 -16.40 10.63
CA THR A 133 0.39 -15.22 11.10
C THR A 133 -0.94 -15.15 10.36
N ALA A 134 -2.04 -15.05 11.12
CA ALA A 134 -3.36 -14.81 10.60
C ALA A 134 -4.00 -13.66 11.38
N PHE A 135 -4.61 -12.72 10.68
CA PHE A 135 -5.34 -11.61 11.27
C PHE A 135 -6.69 -11.46 10.58
N ALA A 136 -7.75 -11.36 11.38
CA ALA A 136 -9.07 -10.97 10.93
C ALA A 136 -9.58 -9.87 11.85
N GLY A 137 -9.92 -8.71 11.29
CA GLY A 137 -10.25 -7.54 12.07
C GLY A 137 -10.90 -6.45 11.26
N LYS A 138 -11.12 -5.29 11.90
CA LYS A 138 -11.72 -4.13 11.26
C LYS A 138 -11.17 -2.82 11.82
N THR A 139 -11.24 -1.76 11.03
CA THR A 139 -11.00 -0.40 11.52
C THR A 139 -12.06 -0.02 12.56
N SER A 140 -11.76 0.93 13.46
CA SER A 140 -12.77 1.54 14.34
C SER A 140 -13.61 2.57 13.58
N LEU A 141 -14.73 3.00 14.18
CA LEU A 141 -15.55 4.10 13.64
C LEU A 141 -14.85 5.47 13.66
N THR A 142 -13.74 5.59 14.39
CA THR A 142 -12.94 6.81 14.47
C THR A 142 -11.74 6.78 13.53
N ASP A 143 -11.45 5.62 12.93
CA ASP A 143 -10.40 5.49 11.93
C ASP A 143 -10.79 6.21 10.65
N HIS A 144 -9.81 6.90 10.08
CA HIS A 144 -9.97 7.63 8.83
C HIS A 144 -9.45 6.81 7.66
N ALA A 145 -8.27 6.20 7.80
CA ALA A 145 -7.64 5.46 6.72
C ALA A 145 -6.91 4.23 7.26
N PHE A 146 -6.72 3.26 6.36
CA PHE A 146 -5.86 2.12 6.61
C PHE A 146 -4.72 2.08 5.59
N GLY A 147 -3.68 1.33 5.94
CA GLY A 147 -2.61 1.01 5.02
C GLY A 147 -2.05 -0.38 5.28
N PHE A 148 -1.73 -1.06 4.20
CA PHE A 148 -0.91 -2.25 4.17
C PHE A 148 0.36 -1.93 3.39
N SER A 149 1.51 -2.40 3.86
CA SER A 149 2.77 -2.24 3.15
C SER A 149 3.69 -3.43 3.32
N LEU A 150 4.38 -3.73 2.22
CA LEU A 150 5.45 -4.70 2.15
C LEU A 150 6.68 -4.00 1.56
N VAL A 151 7.72 -3.86 2.38
CA VAL A 151 8.92 -3.09 2.06
C VAL A 151 10.14 -3.98 2.11
N TRP A 152 10.78 -4.15 0.96
CA TRP A 152 12.13 -4.70 0.86
C TRP A 152 13.12 -3.56 0.66
N ASN A 153 14.31 -3.67 1.26
CA ASN A 153 15.41 -2.72 1.01
C ASN A 153 16.77 -3.41 0.96
N SER A 154 17.70 -2.80 0.23
CA SER A 154 19.05 -3.32 -0.02
C SER A 154 19.93 -3.42 1.23
N TYR A 155 19.64 -2.64 2.28
CA TYR A 155 20.32 -2.72 3.58
C TYR A 155 20.00 -4.00 4.37
N HIS A 156 18.84 -4.61 4.10
CA HIS A 156 18.39 -5.82 4.78
C HIS A 156 17.83 -6.84 3.76
N PRO A 157 18.65 -7.31 2.81
CA PRO A 157 18.15 -7.99 1.60
C PRO A 157 17.51 -9.35 1.87
N GLN A 158 17.71 -9.92 3.07
CA GLN A 158 17.18 -11.21 3.50
C GLN A 158 15.80 -11.12 4.17
N ARG A 159 15.27 -9.91 4.40
CA ARG A 159 13.98 -9.73 5.06
C ARG A 159 13.20 -8.59 4.44
N THR A 160 11.89 -8.71 4.55
CA THR A 160 10.94 -7.71 4.07
C THR A 160 10.01 -7.35 5.22
N SER A 161 9.81 -6.06 5.45
CA SER A 161 8.86 -5.58 6.46
C SER A 161 7.45 -5.72 5.91
N CYS A 162 6.57 -6.40 6.63
CA CYS A 162 5.14 -6.50 6.33
C CYS A 162 4.35 -5.81 7.45
N SER A 163 3.45 -4.89 7.10
CA SER A 163 2.62 -4.21 8.07
C SER A 163 1.21 -3.93 7.58
N LEU A 164 0.25 -4.04 8.49
CA LEU A 164 -1.13 -3.59 8.32
C LEU A 164 -1.44 -2.64 9.48
N TYR A 165 -1.93 -1.45 9.17
CA TYR A 165 -2.14 -0.39 10.14
C TYR A 165 -3.35 0.48 9.78
N THR A 166 -3.75 1.29 10.75
CA THR A 166 -4.81 2.29 10.62
C THR A 166 -4.39 3.60 11.26
N CYS A 167 -5.06 4.68 10.86
CA CYS A 167 -4.87 5.99 11.48
C CYS A 167 -6.17 6.79 11.52
N THR A 168 -6.23 7.65 12.53
CA THR A 168 -7.21 8.75 12.64
C THR A 168 -6.63 10.02 12.01
N ILE A 169 -7.50 10.99 11.69
CA ILE A 169 -7.04 12.32 11.22
C ILE A 169 -6.14 12.98 12.28
N ASP A 170 -6.46 12.85 13.57
CA ASP A 170 -5.69 13.49 14.63
C ASP A 170 -4.29 12.87 14.79
N GLU A 171 -4.14 11.57 14.53
CA GLU A 171 -2.83 10.91 14.47
C GLU A 171 -2.00 11.41 13.27
N LEU A 172 -2.63 11.65 12.12
CA LEU A 172 -1.98 12.25 10.96
C LEU A 172 -1.53 13.70 11.25
N VAL A 173 -2.38 14.49 11.90
CA VAL A 173 -2.08 15.89 12.30
C VAL A 173 -0.90 15.95 13.27
N SER A 174 -0.95 15.12 14.31
CA SER A 174 0.07 15.10 15.36
C SER A 174 1.34 14.33 14.99
N ARG A 175 1.36 13.68 13.81
CA ARG A 175 2.40 12.74 13.39
C ARG A 175 2.65 11.66 14.46
N ALA A 176 1.58 11.23 15.11
CA ALA A 176 1.64 10.17 16.11
C ALA A 176 1.97 8.82 15.44
N PRO A 177 2.53 7.86 16.20
CA PRO A 177 2.74 6.51 15.70
C PRO A 177 1.44 5.89 15.17
N LEU A 178 1.51 5.26 14.00
CA LEU A 178 0.38 4.53 13.41
C LEU A 178 -0.02 3.33 14.27
N ARG A 179 -1.30 2.99 14.25
CA ARG A 179 -1.83 1.85 15.00
C ARG A 179 -1.73 0.59 14.15
N HIS A 180 -0.76 -0.27 14.47
CA HIS A 180 -0.52 -1.51 13.75
C HIS A 180 -1.44 -2.63 14.23
N PHE A 181 -2.13 -3.28 13.30
CA PHE A 181 -2.77 -4.58 13.50
C PHE A 181 -1.77 -5.72 13.35
N VAL A 182 -0.90 -5.62 12.34
CA VAL A 182 0.15 -6.59 12.04
C VAL A 182 1.44 -5.83 11.75
N ARG A 183 2.55 -6.33 12.28
CA ARG A 183 3.91 -5.88 11.94
C ARG A 183 4.89 -7.02 12.14
N GLU A 184 5.44 -7.54 11.05
CA GLU A 184 6.42 -8.62 11.10
C GLU A 184 7.48 -8.49 10.00
N TYR A 185 8.54 -9.29 10.11
CA TYR A 185 9.51 -9.46 9.04
C TYR A 185 9.34 -10.85 8.43
N ILE A 186 9.23 -10.90 7.12
CA ILE A 186 9.11 -12.15 6.34
C ILE A 186 10.33 -12.34 5.44
N GLN A 187 10.61 -13.59 5.09
CA GLN A 187 11.77 -13.97 4.28
C GLN A 187 11.30 -14.85 3.11
N ALA A 188 11.99 -14.79 1.97
CA ALA A 188 11.71 -15.70 0.87
C ALA A 188 12.12 -17.14 1.23
N PRO A 189 11.37 -18.17 0.79
CA PRO A 189 10.06 -18.07 0.13
C PRO A 189 8.93 -17.77 1.14
N SER A 190 8.07 -16.81 0.80
CA SER A 190 6.93 -16.43 1.64
C SER A 190 5.77 -15.91 0.79
N CYS A 191 4.57 -15.94 1.35
CA CYS A 191 3.38 -15.38 0.74
C CYS A 191 2.58 -14.59 1.80
N VAL A 192 2.05 -13.43 1.41
CA VAL A 192 1.09 -12.65 2.18
C VAL A 192 -0.17 -12.53 1.34
N SER A 193 -1.31 -12.89 1.91
CA SER A 193 -2.62 -12.69 1.31
C SER A 193 -3.39 -11.66 2.12
N LEU A 194 -3.98 -10.68 1.46
CA LEU A 194 -4.85 -9.67 2.06
C LEU A 194 -6.18 -9.61 1.30
N GLU A 195 -7.29 -9.70 2.03
CA GLU A 195 -8.63 -9.39 1.56
C GLU A 195 -9.12 -8.15 2.31
N VAL A 196 -9.63 -7.17 1.58
CA VAL A 196 -10.19 -5.94 2.15
C VAL A 196 -11.64 -5.81 1.71
N ASP A 197 -12.54 -5.60 2.66
CA ASP A 197 -13.98 -5.46 2.41
C ASP A 197 -14.54 -4.32 3.28
N VAL A 198 -15.82 -3.99 3.12
CA VAL A 198 -16.56 -3.06 3.98
C VAL A 198 -17.57 -3.82 4.82
N GLU A 199 -17.79 -3.36 6.05
CA GLU A 199 -18.94 -3.87 6.82
C GLU A 199 -20.23 -3.38 6.14
N PRO A 200 -21.14 -4.27 5.73
CA PRO A 200 -22.39 -3.85 5.14
C PRO A 200 -23.16 -3.01 6.16
N VAL A 201 -23.60 -1.82 5.76
CA VAL A 201 -24.49 -1.01 6.59
C VAL A 201 -25.74 -1.83 6.82
N ALA A 202 -25.96 -2.29 8.06
CA ALA A 202 -27.19 -2.98 8.41
C ALA A 202 -28.36 -2.08 8.00
N GLN A 203 -29.14 -2.51 7.01
CA GLN A 203 -30.38 -1.82 6.69
C GLN A 203 -31.26 -1.92 7.93
N VAL A 204 -31.39 -0.80 8.65
CA VAL A 204 -32.35 -0.67 9.73
C VAL A 204 -33.71 -0.86 9.07
N GLY A 205 -34.26 -2.07 9.21
CA GLY A 205 -35.59 -2.40 8.75
C GLY A 205 -36.55 -1.35 9.29
N GLN A 206 -37.23 -0.67 8.39
CA GLN A 206 -38.41 0.11 8.73
C GLN A 206 -39.43 -0.87 9.35
N LEU A 207 -39.56 -0.81 10.67
CA LEU A 207 -40.66 -1.38 11.43
C LEU A 207 -41.83 -0.40 11.44
#